data_AF-A0A963N9T3-F1
#
_entry.id   AF-A0A963N9T3-F1
#
_cell.length_a   1.000
_cell.length_b   1.000
_cell.length_c   1.000
_cell.angle_alpha   90.00
_cell.angle_beta   90.00
_cell.angle_gamma   90.00
#
_symmetry.space_group_name_H-M   'P 1'
#
loop_
_entity.id
_entity.type
_entity.pdbx_description
1 polymer ?
#
loop_
_entity_poly.entity_id
_entity_poly.type
_entity_poly.pdbx_seq_one_letter_code
_entity_poly.pdbx_strand_id
1 'polypeptide(L)'
;AITEEKARDWGHDIEFLAKHGYLKKVDLTLLSLGVEQKATCFVVNTASGDLTMSRPGGVMWPLVPNPELRIVLSYTQAYDDAAREQISPRLKINWVPSKADLSHPTLTASASRDYVSHGYGMERKDFRL
;
A
#
# COMPACT_ATOMS: atom_id res chain seq x y z
N ALA A 1 -11.36 -5.44 15.15
CA ALA A 1 -10.02 -4.83 15.00
C ALA A 1 -9.12 -5.80 14.24
N ILE A 2 -8.13 -5.30 13.53
CA ILE A 2 -7.16 -6.13 12.78
C ILE A 2 -6.18 -6.76 13.76
N THR A 3 -5.87 -8.05 13.56
CA THR A 3 -4.86 -8.75 14.37
C THR A 3 -3.46 -8.48 13.84
N GLU A 4 -2.46 -8.59 14.72
CA GLU A 4 -1.06 -8.47 14.32
C GLU A 4 -0.67 -9.51 13.26
N GLU A 5 -1.16 -10.75 13.40
CA GLU A 5 -0.93 -11.82 12.43
C GLU A 5 -1.45 -11.46 11.04
N LYS A 6 -2.67 -10.92 10.95
CA LYS A 6 -3.24 -10.47 9.67
C LYS A 6 -2.40 -9.37 9.04
N ALA A 7 -1.92 -8.41 9.84
CA ALA A 7 -1.04 -7.36 9.37
C ALA A 7 0.32 -7.91 8.90
N ARG A 8 0.83 -8.95 9.57
CA ARG A 8 2.07 -9.63 9.17
C ARG A 8 1.93 -10.36 7.84
N ASP A 9 0.80 -11.03 7.60
CA ASP A 9 0.53 -11.70 6.32
C ASP A 9 0.44 -10.68 5.16
N TRP A 10 -0.20 -9.53 5.39
CA TRP A 10 -0.19 -8.44 4.41
C TRP A 10 1.22 -7.92 4.15
N GLY A 11 1.99 -7.69 5.22
CA GLY A 11 3.38 -7.24 5.12
C GLY A 11 4.25 -8.22 4.34
N HIS A 12 4.11 -9.53 4.62
CA HIS A 12 4.81 -10.59 3.91
C HIS A 12 4.56 -10.52 2.39
N ASP A 13 3.30 -10.47 1.97
CA ASP A 13 2.95 -10.49 0.54
C ASP A 13 3.43 -9.21 -0.16
N ILE A 14 3.22 -8.06 0.47
CA ILE A 14 3.67 -6.75 -0.05
C ILE A 14 5.19 -6.74 -0.21
N GLU A 15 5.93 -7.20 0.79
CA GLU A 15 7.39 -7.29 0.74
C GLU A 15 7.86 -8.27 -0.34
N PHE A 16 7.22 -9.43 -0.45
CA PHE A 16 7.53 -10.43 -1.47
C PHE A 16 7.34 -9.85 -2.88
N LEU A 17 6.19 -9.25 -3.15
CA LEU A 17 5.88 -8.63 -4.45
C LEU A 17 6.83 -7.47 -4.78
N ALA A 18 7.16 -6.64 -3.79
CA ALA A 18 8.10 -5.54 -3.94
C ALA A 18 9.50 -6.03 -4.33
N LYS A 19 10.05 -7.02 -3.61
CA LYS A 19 11.39 -7.57 -3.85
C LYS A 19 11.55 -8.21 -5.23
N HIS A 20 10.46 -8.73 -5.81
CA HIS A 20 10.46 -9.34 -7.14
C HIS A 20 10.11 -8.35 -8.26
N GLY A 21 9.95 -7.06 -7.95
CA GLY A 21 9.65 -6.02 -8.96
C GLY A 21 8.20 -6.05 -9.48
N TYR A 22 7.30 -6.76 -8.79
CA TYR A 22 5.90 -6.91 -9.18
C TYR A 22 4.99 -5.81 -8.64
N LEU A 23 5.42 -5.09 -7.60
CA LEU A 23 4.62 -4.07 -6.94
C LEU A 23 4.90 -2.67 -7.50
N LYS A 24 3.84 -1.94 -7.86
CA LYS A 24 3.89 -0.53 -8.26
C LYS A 24 3.41 0.40 -7.16
N LYS A 25 2.28 0.07 -6.52
CA LYS A 25 1.65 0.90 -5.49
C LYS A 25 0.93 0.02 -4.48
N VAL A 26 0.98 0.39 -3.20
CA VAL A 26 0.05 -0.08 -2.16
C VAL A 26 -0.84 1.09 -1.78
N ASP A 27 -2.15 0.87 -1.81
CA ASP A 27 -3.13 1.82 -1.32
C ASP A 27 -3.79 1.28 -0.05
N LEU A 28 -3.63 1.99 1.06
CA LEU A 28 -4.22 1.65 2.34
C LEU A 28 -5.30 2.67 2.66
N THR A 29 -6.57 2.26 2.67
CA THR A 29 -7.72 3.15 2.96
C THR A 29 -8.44 2.70 4.22
N LEU A 30 -8.71 3.62 5.15
CA LEU A 30 -9.64 3.41 6.26
C LEU A 30 -10.98 3.97 5.85
N LEU A 31 -11.98 3.11 5.91
CA LEU A 31 -13.37 3.46 5.72
C LEU A 31 -14.12 3.39 7.06
N SER A 32 -15.14 4.23 7.18
CA SER A 32 -16.13 4.19 8.25
C SER A 32 -17.48 4.24 7.59
N LEU A 33 -18.31 3.20 7.77
CA LEU A 33 -19.63 3.11 7.13
C LEU A 33 -19.55 3.30 5.59
N GLY A 34 -18.49 2.79 4.96
CA GLY A 34 -18.26 2.91 3.51
C GLY A 34 -17.69 4.26 3.04
N VAL A 35 -17.44 5.22 3.94
CA VAL A 35 -16.87 6.54 3.61
C VAL A 35 -15.40 6.58 3.97
N GLU A 36 -14.55 7.06 3.05
CA GLU A 36 -13.12 7.23 3.29
C GLU A 36 -12.86 8.23 4.43
N GLN A 37 -11.99 7.87 5.36
CA GLN A 37 -11.63 8.70 6.52
C GLN A 37 -10.16 9.13 6.46
N LYS A 38 -9.32 8.25 5.94
CA LYS A 38 -7.88 8.44 5.80
C LYS A 38 -7.36 7.45 4.76
N ALA A 39 -6.35 7.86 4.00
CA ALA A 39 -5.59 6.96 3.16
C ALA A 39 -4.09 7.19 3.27
N THR A 40 -3.33 6.13 3.09
CA THR A 40 -1.88 6.17 2.96
C THR A 40 -1.50 5.34 1.73
N CYS A 41 -0.93 6.00 0.74
CA CYS A 41 -0.46 5.37 -0.48
C CYS A 41 1.05 5.23 -0.45
N PHE A 42 1.57 4.08 -0.83
CA PHE A 42 3.00 3.83 -1.01
C PHE A 42 3.25 3.55 -2.48
N VAL A 43 4.03 4.40 -3.14
CA VAL A 43 4.39 4.26 -4.56
C VAL A 43 5.84 3.81 -4.64
N VAL A 44 6.07 2.67 -5.27
CA VAL A 44 7.42 2.17 -5.51
C VAL A 44 8.10 3.09 -6.54
N ASN A 45 9.28 3.59 -6.19
CA ASN A 45 10.12 4.39 -7.06
C ASN A 45 11.48 3.71 -7.22
N THR A 46 11.74 3.23 -8.44
CA THR A 46 13.01 2.61 -8.82
C THR A 46 13.94 3.56 -9.57
N ALA A 47 13.52 4.82 -9.81
CA ALA A 47 14.38 5.83 -10.40
C ALA A 47 15.40 6.30 -9.35
N SER A 48 16.68 6.12 -9.66
CA SER A 48 17.78 6.51 -8.79
C SER A 48 17.90 8.03 -8.73
N GLY A 49 17.77 8.63 -7.54
CA GLY A 49 18.24 10.00 -7.27
C GLY A 49 17.18 11.00 -6.79
N ASP A 50 15.88 10.69 -6.90
CA ASP A 50 14.82 11.70 -6.67
C ASP A 50 14.26 11.71 -5.24
N LEU A 51 14.66 10.78 -4.39
CA LEU A 51 14.05 10.57 -3.07
C LEU A 51 15.01 10.89 -1.92
N THR A 52 14.48 11.52 -0.86
CA THR A 52 15.23 11.86 0.35
C THR A 52 14.76 11.06 1.56
N MET A 53 15.63 10.20 2.10
CA MET A 53 15.29 9.31 3.21
C MET A 53 14.69 10.09 4.40
N SER A 54 13.45 9.74 4.73
CA SER A 54 12.68 10.30 5.84
C SER A 54 12.58 9.30 7.00
N ARG A 55 12.55 9.80 8.24
CA ARG A 55 12.24 8.94 9.39
C ARG A 55 10.79 8.44 9.31
N PRO A 56 10.49 7.19 9.66
CA PRO A 56 9.11 6.72 9.81
C PRO A 56 8.33 7.56 10.83
N GLY A 57 7.04 7.78 10.58
CA GLY A 57 6.17 8.57 11.48
C GLY A 57 4.77 8.77 10.92
N GLY A 58 3.88 9.43 11.67
CA GLY A 58 2.51 9.73 11.22
C GLY A 58 1.64 8.47 11.03
N VAL A 59 1.88 7.43 11.81
CA VAL A 59 1.24 6.10 11.67
C VAL A 59 -0.04 5.96 12.50
N MET A 60 -0.46 7.00 13.22
CA MET A 60 -1.70 6.95 13.99
C MET A 60 -2.91 7.19 13.07
N TRP A 61 -3.90 6.31 13.15
CA TRP A 61 -5.15 6.39 12.42
C TRP A 61 -6.27 6.79 13.38
N PRO A 62 -7.27 7.56 12.92
CA PRO A 62 -8.37 7.98 13.78
C PRO A 62 -9.19 6.78 14.25
N LEU A 63 -9.73 6.86 15.47
CA LEU A 63 -10.76 5.94 15.93
C LEU A 63 -12.09 6.35 15.29
N VAL A 64 -12.71 5.43 14.55
CA VAL A 64 -13.95 5.67 13.81
C VAL A 64 -14.95 4.53 14.06
N PRO A 65 -16.27 4.79 13.97
CA PRO A 65 -17.27 3.74 14.08
C PRO A 65 -17.20 2.80 12.86
N ASN A 66 -17.44 1.50 13.07
CA ASN A 66 -17.44 0.48 12.00
C ASN A 66 -16.23 0.58 11.05
N PRO A 67 -14.99 0.50 11.58
CA PRO A 67 -13.79 0.69 10.79
C PRO A 67 -13.58 -0.51 9.85
N GLU A 68 -13.33 -0.21 8.58
CA GLU A 68 -12.87 -1.18 7.59
C GLU A 68 -11.54 -0.70 7.01
N LEU A 69 -10.54 -1.59 6.96
CA LEU A 69 -9.27 -1.31 6.30
C LEU A 69 -9.24 -2.05 4.96
N ARG A 70 -9.10 -1.29 3.89
CA ARG A 70 -8.97 -1.79 2.53
C ARG A 70 -7.53 -1.63 2.07
N ILE A 71 -6.95 -2.70 1.54
CA ILE A 71 -5.62 -2.68 0.90
C ILE A 71 -5.80 -3.00 -0.57
N VAL A 72 -5.36 -2.11 -1.46
CA VAL A 72 -5.36 -2.36 -2.90
C VAL A 72 -3.93 -2.31 -3.42
N LEU A 73 -3.49 -3.40 -4.04
CA LEU A 73 -2.19 -3.50 -4.69
C LEU A 73 -2.34 -3.14 -6.16
N SER A 74 -1.48 -2.23 -6.64
CA SER A 74 -1.28 -2.01 -8.07
C SER A 74 0.05 -2.64 -8.46
N TYR A 75 0.03 -3.41 -9.55
CA TYR A 75 1.20 -4.17 -9.99
C TYR A 75 1.92 -3.50 -11.15
N THR A 76 3.17 -3.91 -11.37
CA THR A 76 3.93 -3.59 -12.58
C THR A 76 3.52 -4.53 -13.72
N GLN A 77 3.95 -4.24 -14.95
CA GLN A 77 3.72 -5.13 -16.09
C GLN A 77 4.43 -6.49 -15.95
N ALA A 78 5.45 -6.59 -15.10
CA ALA A 78 6.15 -7.84 -14.84
C ALA A 78 5.29 -8.84 -14.06
N TYR A 79 4.20 -8.39 -13.43
CA TYR A 79 3.25 -9.26 -12.74
C TYR A 79 2.11 -9.68 -13.67
N ASP A 80 2.48 -10.37 -14.74
CA ASP A 80 1.54 -10.93 -15.71
C ASP A 80 0.86 -12.22 -15.19
N ASP A 81 0.02 -12.82 -16.04
CA ASP A 81 -0.74 -14.01 -15.68
C ASP A 81 0.16 -15.20 -15.31
N ALA A 82 1.29 -15.38 -16.02
CA ALA A 82 2.24 -16.45 -15.76
C ALA A 82 2.98 -16.25 -14.44
N ALA A 83 3.46 -15.02 -14.17
CA ALA A 83 4.07 -14.68 -12.90
C ALA A 83 3.08 -14.87 -11.74
N ARG A 84 1.83 -14.45 -11.92
CA ARG A 84 0.77 -14.63 -10.91
C ARG A 84 0.52 -16.10 -10.58
N GLU A 85 0.40 -16.97 -11.59
CA GLU A 85 0.25 -18.41 -11.37
C GLU A 85 1.44 -19.01 -10.62
N GLN A 86 2.65 -18.62 -11.01
CA GLN A 86 3.88 -19.14 -10.41
C GLN A 86 4.03 -18.73 -8.94
N ILE A 87 3.67 -17.49 -8.58
CA ILE A 87 3.88 -16.99 -7.21
C ILE A 87 2.69 -17.16 -6.29
N SER A 88 1.47 -17.38 -6.80
CA SER A 88 0.26 -17.50 -5.98
C SER A 88 0.42 -18.44 -4.79
N PRO A 89 1.08 -19.62 -4.90
CA PRO A 89 1.30 -20.52 -3.76
C PRO A 89 2.20 -19.95 -2.64
N ARG A 90 2.94 -18.88 -2.93
CA ARG A 90 3.84 -18.21 -1.97
C ARG A 90 3.16 -17.08 -1.21
N LEU A 91 2.04 -16.57 -1.72
CA LEU A 91 1.29 -15.49 -1.08
C LEU A 91 0.39 -16.05 0.03
N LYS A 92 0.25 -15.29 1.13
CA LYS A 92 -0.60 -15.63 2.27
C LYS A 92 -2.04 -15.18 2.07
N ILE A 93 -2.25 -14.18 1.23
CA ILE A 93 -3.54 -13.54 1.02
C ILE A 93 -4.07 -13.90 -0.36
N ASN A 94 -5.35 -14.28 -0.41
CA ASN A 94 -6.08 -14.43 -1.66
C ASN A 94 -6.49 -13.04 -2.20
N TRP A 95 -5.54 -12.36 -2.85
CA TRP A 95 -5.79 -11.06 -3.47
C TRP A 95 -6.78 -11.19 -4.63
N VAL A 96 -7.84 -10.38 -4.60
CA VAL A 96 -8.87 -10.35 -5.66
C VAL A 96 -8.84 -9.02 -6.41
N PRO A 97 -9.27 -8.99 -7.69
CA PRO A 97 -9.39 -7.73 -8.43
C PRO A 97 -10.29 -6.72 -7.70
N SER A 98 -9.87 -5.46 -7.71
CA SER A 98 -10.64 -4.35 -7.12
C SER A 98 -10.99 -3.32 -8.19
N LYS A 99 -12.14 -2.68 -8.04
CA LYS A 99 -12.60 -1.52 -8.84
C LYS A 99 -12.63 -0.23 -8.03
N ALA A 100 -12.05 -0.23 -6.83
CA ALA A 100 -12.01 0.96 -5.99
C ALA A 100 -11.27 2.10 -6.72
N ASP A 101 -11.85 3.30 -6.68
CA ASP A 101 -11.14 4.51 -7.05
C ASP A 101 -10.11 4.84 -5.97
N LEU A 102 -8.85 5.00 -6.37
CA LEU A 102 -7.70 5.24 -5.49
C LEU A 102 -7.13 6.64 -5.66
N SER A 103 -7.90 7.55 -6.27
CA SER A 103 -7.56 8.99 -6.36
C SER A 103 -7.89 9.76 -5.09
N HIS A 104 -8.69 9.17 -4.19
CA HIS A 104 -9.17 9.75 -2.93
C HIS A 104 -9.76 11.16 -3.08
N PRO A 105 -10.78 11.36 -3.94
CA PRO A 105 -11.29 12.70 -4.26
C PRO A 105 -11.97 13.40 -3.08
N THR A 106 -12.31 12.65 -2.03
CA THR A 106 -12.94 13.16 -0.81
C THR A 106 -11.94 13.53 0.28
N LEU A 107 -10.65 13.24 0.07
CA LEU A 107 -9.58 13.49 1.04
C LEU A 107 -8.61 14.54 0.50
N THR A 108 -7.94 15.24 1.42
CA THR A 108 -6.89 16.21 1.11
C THR A 108 -5.51 15.60 1.35
N ALA A 109 -4.60 15.79 0.39
CA ALA A 109 -3.20 15.43 0.57
C ALA A 109 -2.59 16.23 1.73
N SER A 110 -1.92 15.54 2.65
CA SER A 110 -1.55 16.11 3.96
C SER A 110 -0.08 15.94 4.33
N ALA A 111 0.60 14.93 3.81
CA ALA A 111 2.03 14.72 3.99
C ALA A 111 2.60 13.83 2.89
N SER A 112 3.91 13.94 2.68
CA SER A 112 4.70 12.96 1.93
C SER A 112 5.93 12.56 2.73
N ARG A 113 6.41 11.33 2.53
CA ARG A 113 7.66 10.81 3.08
C ARG A 113 8.32 9.90 2.06
N ASP A 114 9.64 9.99 1.94
CA ASP A 114 10.38 9.03 1.12
C ASP A 114 11.14 8.04 1.98
N TYR A 115 11.16 6.80 1.53
CA TYR A 115 11.98 5.74 2.09
C TYR A 115 12.93 5.25 1.00
N VAL A 116 14.23 5.26 1.27
CA VAL A 116 15.26 4.90 0.26
C VAL A 116 16.28 3.96 0.88
N SER A 117 16.63 2.91 0.15
CA SER A 117 17.73 2.00 0.47
C SER A 117 18.32 1.45 -0.83
N HIS A 118 19.63 1.63 -1.03
CA HIS A 118 20.41 0.98 -2.09
C HIS A 118 19.74 0.92 -3.48
N GLY A 119 19.32 2.08 -4.01
CA GLY A 119 18.73 2.19 -5.35
C GLY A 119 17.25 1.80 -5.45
N TYR A 120 16.65 1.34 -4.36
CA TYR A 120 15.20 1.15 -4.22
C TYR A 120 14.61 2.24 -3.35
N GLY A 121 13.48 2.80 -3.79
CA GLY A 121 12.77 3.83 -3.05
C GLY A 121 11.27 3.63 -3.02
N MET A 122 10.62 4.27 -2.06
CA MET A 122 9.18 4.27 -1.91
C MET A 122 8.72 5.64 -1.41
N GLU A 123 7.84 6.27 -2.16
CA GLU A 123 7.18 7.52 -1.78
C GLU A 123 5.87 7.19 -1.08
N ARG A 124 5.71 7.65 0.16
CA ARG A 124 4.46 7.56 0.91
C ARG A 124 3.70 8.88 0.81
N LYS A 125 2.44 8.83 0.38
CA LYS A 125 1.50 9.96 0.35
C LYS A 125 0.39 9.73 1.35
N ASP A 126 0.12 10.70 2.20
CA ASP A 126 -0.94 10.65 3.20
C ASP A 126 -2.10 11.57 2.84
N PHE A 127 -3.32 11.05 2.97
CA PHE A 127 -4.58 11.75 2.69
C PHE A 127 -5.49 11.68 3.92
N ARG A 128 -6.18 12.77 4.23
CA ARG A 128 -7.14 12.85 5.34
C ARG A 128 -8.24 13.87 5.04
N LEU A 129 -9.35 13.77 5.76
CA LEU A 129 -10.38 14.81 5.82
C LEU A 129 -9.80 16.15 6.31
#